data_AF-A0A931F1R7-F1
#
_entry.id   AF-A0A931F1R7-F1
#
_cell.length_a   1.000
_cell.length_b   1.000
_cell.length_c   1.000
_cell.angle_alpha   90.00
_cell.angle_beta   90.00
_cell.angle_gamma   90.00
#
_symmetry.space_group_name_H-M   'P 1'
#
loop_
_entity.id
_entity.type
_entity.pdbx_description
1 polymer ?
#
loop_
_entity_poly.entity_id
_entity_poly.type
_entity_poly.pdbx_seq_one_letter_code
_entity_poly.pdbx_strand_id
1 'polypeptide(L)' 'MAVQPLRSTRKQLIHPHAGPLDVQCDFVLSSITGHRLVIFRPQPGSATAANLEFLQVLGEQTFDA' A
#
# COMPACT_ATOMS: atom_id res chain seq x y z
N MET A 1 -8.48 8.05 18.80
CA MET A 1 -7.35 7.10 18.70
C MET A 1 -6.45 7.58 17.56
N ALA A 2 -5.32 8.21 17.88
CA ALA A 2 -4.41 8.75 16.86
C ALA A 2 -3.44 7.64 16.44
N VAL A 3 -3.60 7.16 15.20
CA VAL A 3 -2.75 6.12 14.63
C VAL A 3 -1.65 6.81 13.84
N GLN A 4 -0.40 6.69 14.29
CA GLN A 4 0.77 7.27 13.61
C GLN A 4 1.63 6.17 12.99
N PRO A 5 2.24 6.40 11.81
CA PRO A 5 3.15 5.43 11.21
C PRO A 5 4.43 5.30 12.05
N LEU A 6 4.79 4.06 12.37
CA LEU A 6 6.03 3.70 13.04
C LEU A 6 7.23 3.92 12.10
N ARG A 7 7.06 3.63 10.81
CA ARG A 7 8.07 3.86 9.77
C ARG A 7 7.42 4.19 8.46
N SER A 8 7.95 5.18 7.75
CA SER A 8 7.51 5.58 6.42
C SER A 8 8.70 5.58 5.47
N THR A 9 8.57 4.97 4.29
CA THR A 9 9.67 4.91 3.31
C THR A 9 9.13 4.86 1.89
N ARG A 10 9.68 5.69 0.99
CA ARG A 10 9.35 5.64 -0.45
C ARG A 10 9.93 4.38 -1.09
N LYS A 11 9.16 3.73 -1.96
CA LYS A 11 9.55 2.50 -2.66
C LYS A 11 9.18 2.59 -4.14
N GLN A 12 10.05 2.06 -4.97
CA GLN A 12 9.81 1.77 -6.38
C GLN A 12 9.63 0.25 -6.51
N LEU A 13 8.46 -0.19 -6.96
CA LEU A 13 8.10 -1.61 -7.07
C LEU A 13 7.75 -1.92 -8.52
N ILE A 14 7.99 -3.15 -8.95
CA ILE A 14 7.53 -3.64 -10.25
C ILE A 14 6.45 -4.68 -9.99
N HIS A 15 5.19 -4.33 -10.26
CA HIS A 15 4.07 -5.26 -10.15
C HIS A 15 3.92 -6.05 -11.47
N PRO A 16 3.74 -7.39 -11.44
CA PRO A 16 3.71 -8.22 -12.64
C PRO A 16 2.65 -7.80 -13.66
N HIS A 17 1.53 -7.25 -13.19
CA HIS A 17 0.42 -6.84 -14.07
C HIS A 17 0.22 -5.33 -14.19
N ALA A 18 0.60 -4.56 -13.16
CA ALA A 18 0.36 -3.11 -13.12
C ALA A 18 1.62 -2.29 -13.44
N GLY A 19 2.75 -2.96 -13.68
CA GLY A 19 4.01 -2.32 -14.02
C GLY A 19 4.62 -1.55 -12.85
N PRO A 20 5.37 -0.46 -13.11
CA PRO A 20 6.06 0.29 -12.09
C PRO A 20 5.08 1.02 -11.15
N LEU A 21 5.35 0.93 -9.85
CA LEU A 21 4.61 1.58 -8.78
C LEU A 21 5.55 2.39 -7.90
N ASP A 22 5.25 3.67 -7.72
CA ASP A 22 5.95 4.59 -6.84
C ASP A 22 5.07 4.91 -5.63
N VAL A 23 5.44 4.34 -4.48
CA VAL A 23 4.60 4.36 -3.29
C VAL A 23 5.34 4.89 -2.07
N GLN A 24 4.62 5.63 -1.22
CA GLN A 24 4.98 5.78 0.18
C GLN A 24 4.49 4.54 0.94
N CYS A 25 5.40 3.78 1.53
CA CYS A 25 5.10 2.60 2.33
C CYS A 25 5.13 2.96 3.81
N ASP A 26 3.96 2.91 4.45
CA ASP A 26 3.79 3.21 5.87
C ASP A 26 3.54 1.94 6.67
N PHE A 27 4.37 1.72 7.69
CA PHE A 27 4.15 0.71 8.71
C PHE A 27 3.43 1.34 9.89
N VAL A 28 2.27 0.80 10.23
CA VAL A 28 1.46 1.23 11.35
C VAL A 28 1.38 0.06 12.33
N LEU A 29 1.74 0.32 13.59
CA LEU A 29 1.70 -0.70 14.64
C LEU A 29 0.49 -0.43 15.55
N SER A 30 -0.34 -1.45 15.75
CA SER A 30 -1.34 -1.46 16.82
C SER A 30 -0.63 -1.70 18.14
N SER A 31 -0.64 -0.70 19.02
CA SER A 31 -0.03 -0.82 20.36
C SER A 31 -0.73 -1.83 21.27
N ILE A 32 -1.99 -2.16 20.97
CA ILE A 32 -2.83 -3.01 21.83
C ILE A 32 -2.74 -4.49 21.41
N THR A 33 -2.75 -4.75 20.10
CA THR A 33 -2.81 -6.13 19.57
C THR A 33 -1.49 -6.61 18.99
N GLY A 34 -0.50 -5.73 18.83
CA GLY A 34 0.77 -6.05 18.15
C GLY A 34 0.64 -6.25 16.64
N HIS A 35 -0.58 -6.09 16.08
CA HIS A 35 -0.80 -6.18 14.64
C HIS A 35 -0.04 -5.08 13.89
N ARG A 36 0.45 -5.43 12.71
CA ARG A 36 1.16 -4.51 11.81
C ARG A 36 0.33 -4.33 10.56
N LEU A 37 -0.05 -3.09 10.29
CA LEU A 37 -0.67 -2.70 9.04
C LEU A 37 0.38 -2.07 8.15
N VAL A 38 0.42 -2.47 6.88
CA VAL A 38 1.29 -1.88 5.86
C VAL A 38 0.41 -1.19 4.83
N ILE A 39 0.63 0.11 4.63
CA ILE A 39 -0.16 0.93 3.71
C ILE A 39 0.75 1.38 2.57
N PHE A 40 0.32 1.16 1.33
CA PHE A 40 0.97 1.68 0.14
C PHE A 40 0.17 2.86 -0.40
N ARG A 41 0.70 4.07 -0.27
CA ARG A 41 0.09 5.29 -0.81
C ARG A 41 0.78 5.67 -2.11
N PRO A 42 0.05 5.97 -3.20
CA PRO A 42 0.67 6.44 -4.44
C PRO A 42 1.38 7.79 -4.21
N GLN A 43 2.55 7.97 -4.83
CA GLN A 43 3.20 9.29 -4.83
C GLN A 43 2.42 10.28 -5.70
N PRO A 44 2.18 11.52 -5.23
CA PRO A 44 1.57 12.56 -6.04
C PRO A 44 2.33 12.79 -7.35
N GLY A 45 1.61 12.92 -8.46
CA GLY A 45 2.19 13.10 -9.79
C GLY A 45 2.73 11.82 -10.46
N SER A 46 2.68 10.67 -9.77
CA SER A 46 2.98 9.38 -10.40
C SER A 46 1.72 8.75 -11.01
N ALA A 47 1.91 7.83 -11.97
CA ALA A 47 0.83 7.01 -12.52
C ALA A 47 0.30 5.94 -11.54
N THR A 48 0.90 5.85 -10.34
CA THR A 48 0.66 4.77 -9.39
C THR A 48 -0.79 4.70 -8.92
N ALA A 49 -1.49 5.83 -8.78
CA ALA A 49 -2.90 5.83 -8.38
C ALA A 49 -3.77 5.05 -9.39
N ALA A 50 -3.63 5.39 -10.68
CA ALA A 50 -4.33 4.68 -11.75
C ALA A 50 -3.91 3.20 -11.85
N ASN A 51 -2.63 2.90 -11.63
CA ASN A 51 -2.14 1.52 -11.61
C ASN A 51 -2.73 0.70 -10.45
N LEU A 52 -2.94 1.32 -9.28
CA LEU A 52 -3.60 0.67 -8.14
C LEU A 52 -5.10 0.49 -8.37
N GLU A 53 -5.77 1.45 -9.00
CA GLU A 53 -7.17 1.30 -9.43
C GLU A 53 -7.34 0.17 -10.45
N PHE A 54 -6.39 0.04 -11.39
CA PHE A 54 -6.38 -1.06 -12.35
C PHE A 54 -6.31 -2.44 -11.67
N LEU A 55 -5.64 -2.58 -10.52
CA LEU A 55 -5.61 -3.83 -9.78
C LEU A 55 -7.01 -4.28 -9.32
N GLN A 56 -7.90 -3.34 -9.00
CA GLN A 56 -9.29 -3.65 -8.62
C GLN A 56 -10.07 -4.27 -9.77
N VAL A 57 -9.70 -3.94 -11.02
CA VAL A 57 -10.31 -4.52 -12.23
C VAL A 57 -9.74 -5.91 -12.54
N LEU A 58 -8.45 -6.13 -12.28
CA LEU A 58 -7.81 -7.43 -12.51
C LEU A 58 -8.37 -8.55 -11.61
N GLY A 59 -8.91 -8.19 -10.45
CA GLY A 59 -9.61 -9.09 -9.55
C GLY A 59 -9.73 -8.53 -8.15
N GLU A 60 -10.76 -8.96 -7.43
CA GLU A 60 -10.92 -8.70 -5.99
C GLU A 60 -10.04 -9.67 -5.19
N GLN A 61 -9.28 -9.17 -4.21
CA GLN A 61 -8.59 -10.05 -3.27
C GLN A 61 -9.62 -10.72 -2.36
N THR A 62 -9.72 -12.05 -2.44
CA THR A 62 -10.43 -12.85 -1.44
C THR A 62 -9.48 -13.11 -0.27
N PHE A 63 -9.77 -12.55 0.90
CA PHE A 63 -9.06 -12.88 2.13
C PHE A 63 -9.78 -14.07 2.77
N ASP A 64 -9.32 -15.28 2.49
CA ASP A 64 -9.74 -16.44 3.28
C ASP A 64 -9.17 -16.33 4.70
N ALA A 65 -10.03 -16.64 5.67
CA ALA A 65 -9.81 -16.46 7.11
C ALA A 65 -8.90 -17.55 7.73
#